data_AF-A0A660ZGN4-F1
#
_entry.id   AF-A0A660ZGN4-F1
#
_cell.length_a   1.000
_cell.length_b   1.000
_cell.length_c   1.000
_cell.angle_alpha   90.00
_cell.angle_beta   90.00
_cell.angle_gamma   90.00
#
_symmetry.space_group_name_H-M   'P 1'
#
loop_
_entity.id
_entity.type
_entity.pdbx_description
1 polymer ?
#
loop_
_entity_poly.entity_id
_entity_poly.type
_entity_poly.pdbx_seq_one_letter_code
_entity_poly.pdbx_strand_id
1 'polypeptide(L)' 'KHLQDNLIPFIGLVGGEILVKEVTQHTKTNIWVTELFLGKRFKIDRRGNLYRITAD' A
#
# COMPACT_ATOMS: atom_id res chain seq x y z
N LYS A 1 -7.22 -9.65 -3.31
CA LYS A 1 -6.32 -9.24 -4.41
C LYS A 1 -6.69 -7.88 -4.98
N HIS A 2 -7.85 -7.68 -5.60
CA HIS A 2 -8.17 -6.41 -6.28
C HIS A 2 -8.48 -5.21 -5.36
N LEU A 3 -9.05 -5.44 -4.18
CA LEU A 3 -9.44 -4.34 -3.29
C LEU A 3 -8.24 -3.52 -2.81
N GLN A 4 -7.12 -4.18 -2.48
CA GLN A 4 -5.94 -3.48 -1.99
C GLN A 4 -5.37 -2.51 -3.02
N ASP A 5 -5.43 -2.85 -4.31
CA ASP A 5 -4.91 -2.02 -5.40
C ASP A 5 -5.68 -0.70 -5.49
N ASN A 6 -7.00 -0.75 -5.28
CA ASN A 6 -7.85 0.45 -5.25
C ASN A 6 -7.68 1.27 -3.97
N LEU A 7 -7.25 0.66 -2.86
CA LEU A 7 -7.09 1.36 -1.57
C LEU A 7 -5.76 2.12 -1.43
N ILE A 8 -4.71 1.72 -2.18
CA ILE A 8 -3.39 2.37 -2.11
C ILE A 8 -3.46 3.90 -2.31
N PRO A 9 -4.14 4.44 -3.35
CA PRO A 9 -4.20 5.89 -3.54
C PRO A 9 -4.91 6.62 -2.40
N PHE A 10 -5.99 6.03 -1.84
CA PHE A 10 -6.72 6.64 -0.74
C PHE A 10 -5.88 6.70 0.53
N ILE A 11 -5.20 5.60 0.87
CA ILE A 11 -4.33 5.53 2.05
C ILE A 11 -3.12 6.45 1.89
N GLY A 12 -2.57 6.56 0.67
CA GLY A 12 -1.51 7.52 0.37
C GLY A 12 -1.94 8.98 0.53
N LEU A 13 -3.24 9.28 0.38
CA LEU A 13 -3.78 10.63 0.51
C LEU A 13 -4.10 11.01 1.95
N VAL A 14 -4.75 10.11 2.71
CA VAL A 14 -5.25 10.40 4.06
C VAL A 14 -4.34 9.88 5.18
N GLY A 15 -3.35 9.04 4.85
CA GLY A 15 -2.55 8.29 5.80
C GLY A 15 -3.28 7.06 6.37
N GLY A 16 -2.55 6.14 6.98
CA GLY A 16 -3.11 4.97 7.66
C GLY A 16 -2.45 3.65 7.27
N GLU A 17 -3.10 2.52 7.60
CA GLU A 17 -2.55 1.20 7.33
C GLU A 17 -3.58 0.19 6.83
N ILE A 18 -3.15 -0.76 6.01
CA ILE A 18 -3.92 -1.94 5.59
C ILE A 18 -3.14 -3.22 5.79
N LEU A 19 -3.87 -4.30 6.05
CA LEU A 19 -3.35 -5.66 6.11
C LEU A 19 -3.82 -6.44 4.88
N VAL A 20 -2.86 -7.01 4.15
CA VAL A 20 -3.11 -7.81 2.94
C VAL A 20 -2.44 -9.18 3.05
N LYS A 21 -3.05 -10.22 2.47
CA LYS A 21 -2.47 -11.57 2.48
C LYS A 21 -1.24 -11.69 1.58
N GLU A 22 -1.20 -10.92 0.50
CA GLU A 22 -0.12 -10.92 -0.48
C GLU A 22 0.11 -9.50 -1.00
N VAL A 23 1.37 -9.17 -1.31
CA VAL A 23 1.70 -7.93 -2.02
C VAL A 23 1.94 -8.28 -3.48
N THR A 24 0.95 -7.98 -4.32
CA THR A 24 0.98 -8.32 -5.74
C THR A 24 1.82 -7.32 -6.54
N GLN A 25 2.09 -7.64 -7.80
CA GLN A 25 2.76 -6.70 -8.70
C GLN A 25 1.92 -5.43 -8.92
N HIS A 26 0.60 -5.55 -9.06
CA HIS A 26 -0.29 -4.39 -9.18
C HIS A 26 -0.22 -3.48 -7.96
N THR A 27 -0.16 -4.07 -6.77
CA THR A 27 -0.03 -3.31 -5.51
C THR A 27 1.28 -2.54 -5.47
N LYS A 28 2.39 -3.15 -5.89
CA LYS A 28 3.70 -2.49 -5.98
C LYS A 28 3.69 -1.35 -7.00
N THR A 29 3.10 -1.57 -8.17
CA THR A 29 2.97 -0.52 -9.19
C THR A 29 2.11 0.63 -8.68
N ASN A 30 0.98 0.36 -8.02
CA ASN A 30 0.14 1.41 -7.46
C ASN A 30 0.85 2.18 -6.35
N ILE A 31 1.60 1.52 -5.47
CA ILE A 31 2.43 2.20 -4.46
C ILE A 31 3.42 3.13 -5.15
N TRP A 32 4.16 2.63 -6.14
CA TRP A 32 5.14 3.42 -6.88
C TRP A 32 4.50 4.64 -7.57
N VAL A 33 3.37 4.45 -8.26
CA VAL A 33 2.63 5.54 -8.89
C VAL A 33 2.15 6.55 -7.85
N THR A 34 1.55 6.10 -6.75
CA THR A 34 1.08 6.99 -5.68
C THR A 34 2.23 7.79 -5.05
N GLU A 35 3.40 7.19 -4.85
CA GLU A 35 4.60 7.90 -4.37
C GLU A 35 5.12 8.96 -5.34
N LEU A 36 4.98 8.74 -6.66
CA LEU A 36 5.34 9.77 -7.65
C LEU A 36 4.45 11.01 -7.56
N PHE A 37 3.16 10.84 -7.23
CA PHE A 37 2.22 11.96 -7.14
C PHE A 37 2.24 12.64 -5.76
N LEU A 38 2.37 11.88 -4.67
CA LEU A 38 2.16 12.37 -3.30
C LEU A 38 3.44 12.46 -2.45
N GLY A 39 4.58 12.02 -3.00
CA GLY A 39 5.84 11.87 -2.28
C GLY A 39 5.95 10.51 -1.58
N LYS A 40 7.18 10.12 -1.21
CA LYS A 40 7.47 8.82 -0.59
C LYS A 40 6.86 8.72 0.81
N ARG A 41 5.94 7.77 0.98
CA ARG A 41 5.13 7.64 2.20
C ARG A 41 4.86 6.19 2.60
N PHE A 42 5.20 5.18 1.78
CA PHE A 42 4.76 3.80 2.07
C PHE A 42 5.83 2.93 2.74
N LYS A 43 5.42 2.19 3.77
CA LYS A 43 6.21 1.15 4.45
C LYS A 43 5.49 -0.19 4.39
N ILE A 44 6.23 -1.26 4.09
CA ILE A 44 5.69 -2.63 4.04
C ILE A 44 6.38 -3.49 5.09
N ASP A 45 5.63 -4.01 6.05
CA ASP A 45 6.11 -4.93 7.09
C ASP A 45 5.40 -6.28 7.02
N ARG A 46 6.05 -7.37 7.40
CA ARG A 46 5.40 -8.69 7.53
C ARG A 46 4.89 -8.89 8.95
N ARG A 47 3.60 -9.24 9.09
CA ARG A 47 2.97 -9.64 10.36
C ARG A 47 2.40 -11.05 10.24
N GLY A 48 3.22 -12.03 10.61
CA GLY A 48 2.90 -13.46 10.47
C GLY A 48 2.64 -13.83 9.01
N ASN A 49 1.39 -14.23 8.71
CA ASN A 49 0.95 -14.63 7.38
C ASN A 49 0.39 -13.45 6.55
N LEU A 50 0.46 -12.23 7.06
CA LEU A 50 -0.02 -11.01 6.40
C LEU A 50 1.12 -10.02 6.16
N TYR A 51 0.89 -9.11 5.21
CA TYR A 51 1.69 -7.92 4.99
C TYR A 51 0.91 -6.70 5.44
N ARG A 52 1.57 -5.82 6.18
CA ARG A 52 1.07 -4.52 6.59
C ARG A 52 1.67 -3.46 5.69
N ILE A 53 0.83 -2.64 5.07
CA ILE A 53 1.22 -1.50 4.26
C ILE A 53 0.76 -0.26 5.00
N THR A 54 1.67 0.63 5.36
CA THR A 54 1.41 1.88 6.10
C THR A 54 1.79 3.07 5.24
N ALA A 55 0.99 4.14 5.27
CA ALA A 55 1.30 5.43 4.67
C ALA A 55 1.27 6.56 5.71
N ASP A 56 2.31 7.39 5.72
CA ASP A 56 2.47 8.56 6.60
C ASP A 56 2.23 9.89 5.86
#